data_AF-A0A7J6SX32-F1
#
_entry.id   AF-A0A7J6SX32-F1
#
_cell.length_a   1.000
_cell.length_b   1.000
_cell.length_c   1.000
_cell.angle_alpha   90.00
_cell.angle_beta   90.00
_cell.angle_gamma   90.00
#
_symmetry.space_group_name_H-M   'P 1'
#
loop_
_entity.id
_entity.type
_entity.pdbx_description
1 polymer ?
#
loop_
_entity_poly.entity_id
_entity_poly.type
_entity_poly.pdbx_seq_one_letter_code
_entity_poly.pdbx_strand_id
1 'polypeptide(L)'
;MTLLRAKGGVEGENVTRKCSMKTTDVAKDARDPGAFKCIGVFDSRPQPGACCSLGKNVGTSEKVVRIKRPNSTALKPRSYVVDDVVMMEEIYGSPTPRLPSALTQGIEDVVHTGGEATVVYVGARGTDGGSAHMWGSSCGEGQQAGTIELCCRVALAAAQNDPSLKRATMKAVKAGVLTELLADCLVSPDFDPSLRVRDRGPFEGFGIEGDLVPERIASEADIKEVLSRARANVQEAGIFVSGGARKEDARAHALLTLTLLFGDGLGNHRISRLHFLDLAGAEHGGGGKKKR
;
A
#
# COMPACT_ATOMS: atom_id res chain seq x y z
N MET A 1 11.00 1.54 15.09
CA MET A 1 10.14 0.45 14.56
C MET A 1 10.48 0.28 13.09
N THR A 2 11.08 -0.84 12.73
CA THR A 2 11.64 -1.13 11.40
C THR A 2 10.78 -2.20 10.75
N LEU A 3 10.35 -2.00 9.50
CA LEU A 3 9.77 -3.06 8.67
C LEU A 3 10.56 -3.21 7.37
N LEU A 4 10.96 -4.46 7.13
CA LEU A 4 11.65 -5.05 5.98
C LEU A 4 13.14 -4.72 5.75
N ARG A 5 13.99 -5.63 6.24
CA ARG A 5 15.28 -5.99 5.62
C ARG A 5 15.28 -7.49 5.32
N ALA A 6 15.20 -7.86 4.04
CA ALA A 6 15.47 -9.23 3.62
C ALA A 6 16.99 -9.41 3.39
N LYS A 7 17.65 -10.18 4.26
CA LYS A 7 18.92 -10.85 3.96
C LYS A 7 18.74 -12.34 4.25
N GLY A 8 18.67 -13.14 3.20
CA GLY A 8 18.80 -14.59 3.27
C GLY A 8 19.96 -15.02 2.39
N GLY A 9 21.08 -15.37 3.02
CA GLY A 9 22.08 -16.24 2.40
C GLY A 9 21.58 -17.67 2.45
N VAL A 10 21.88 -18.44 1.39
CA VAL A 10 21.70 -19.89 1.38
C VAL A 10 23.09 -20.49 1.18
N GLU A 11 23.61 -21.19 2.18
CA GLU A 11 24.62 -22.21 1.94
C GLU A 11 23.93 -23.43 1.32
N GLY A 12 24.43 -23.89 0.17
CA GLY A 12 23.97 -25.12 -0.49
C GLY A 12 23.54 -24.94 -1.95
N GLU A 13 24.54 -24.95 -2.83
CA GLU A 13 24.56 -25.42 -4.23
C GLU A 13 23.40 -25.08 -5.20
N ASN A 14 23.72 -24.15 -6.11
CA ASN A 14 23.38 -24.09 -7.54
C ASN A 14 21.97 -24.52 -8.01
N VAL A 15 20.99 -23.63 -7.88
CA VAL A 15 19.99 -23.39 -8.95
C VAL A 15 19.64 -21.89 -9.01
N THR A 16 20.23 -21.21 -9.99
CA THR A 16 19.95 -19.82 -10.34
C THR A 16 18.61 -19.72 -11.08
N ARG A 17 17.56 -19.22 -10.42
CA ARG A 17 16.48 -18.47 -11.08
C ARG A 17 16.18 -17.21 -10.27
N LYS A 18 16.75 -16.10 -10.76
CA LYS A 18 16.56 -14.73 -10.27
C LYS A 18 15.11 -14.29 -10.51
N CYS A 19 14.37 -14.00 -9.43
CA CYS A 19 13.40 -12.92 -9.42
C CYS A 19 13.99 -11.84 -8.52
N SER A 20 14.79 -10.94 -9.10
CA SER A 20 15.36 -9.80 -8.39
C SER A 20 14.47 -8.59 -8.61
N MET A 21 13.66 -8.23 -7.62
CA MET A 21 13.44 -6.80 -7.35
C MET A 21 14.55 -6.37 -6.40
N LYS A 22 15.50 -5.57 -6.89
CA LYS A 22 16.49 -4.93 -6.03
C LYS A 22 15.77 -3.87 -5.20
N THR A 23 15.33 -4.23 -4.00
CA THR A 23 14.86 -3.31 -2.95
C THR A 23 16.01 -2.58 -2.25
N THR A 24 17.26 -2.79 -2.70
CA THR A 24 18.48 -2.26 -2.08
C THR A 24 18.79 -0.79 -2.38
N ASP A 25 18.04 -0.13 -3.25
CA ASP A 25 18.33 1.28 -3.62
C ASP A 25 17.42 2.28 -2.87
N VAL A 26 16.27 1.84 -2.32
CA VAL A 26 15.37 2.71 -1.53
C VAL A 26 15.88 2.94 -0.10
N ALA A 27 16.75 2.06 0.41
CA ALA A 27 17.20 2.09 1.80
C ALA A 27 18.61 2.69 2.01
N LYS A 28 19.31 3.14 0.95
CA LYS A 28 20.70 3.63 1.08
C LYS A 28 20.83 5.13 1.33
N ASP A 29 19.78 5.92 1.05
CA ASP A 29 19.84 7.38 1.15
C ASP A 29 19.05 7.98 2.33
N ALA A 30 18.36 7.17 3.13
CA ALA A 30 17.73 7.63 4.37
C ALA A 30 18.77 7.75 5.50
N ARG A 31 19.60 8.81 5.47
CA ARG A 31 20.54 9.19 6.56
C ARG A 31 19.89 10.05 7.64
N ASP A 32 18.57 10.14 7.68
CA ASP A 32 17.83 10.91 8.66
C ASP A 32 17.03 9.97 9.59
N PRO A 33 17.24 10.00 10.93
CA PRO A 33 16.46 9.23 11.89
C PRO A 33 14.98 9.67 12.04
N GLY A 34 14.52 10.66 11.26
CA GLY A 34 13.09 10.93 11.00
C GLY A 34 12.44 9.79 10.20
N ALA A 35 12.02 8.74 10.91
CA ALA A 35 11.71 7.42 10.39
C ALA A 35 10.68 7.35 9.24
N PHE A 36 11.16 7.11 8.01
CA PHE A 36 10.35 6.46 6.97
C PHE A 36 10.02 5.03 7.41
N LYS A 37 8.76 4.76 7.78
CA LYS A 37 8.27 3.41 8.06
C LYS A 37 7.54 2.86 6.84
N CYS A 38 8.13 1.87 6.16
CA CYS A 38 7.45 1.10 5.11
C CYS A 38 6.81 -0.13 5.76
N ILE A 39 5.49 -0.30 5.67
CA ILE A 39 4.81 -1.49 6.20
C ILE A 39 4.31 -2.33 5.02
N GLY A 40 4.92 -3.49 4.82
CA GLY A 40 4.54 -4.43 3.76
C GLY A 40 3.52 -5.45 4.23
N VAL A 41 2.37 -5.50 3.56
CA VAL A 41 1.37 -6.57 3.75
C VAL A 41 1.58 -7.64 2.69
N PHE A 42 1.84 -8.87 3.11
CA PHE A 42 2.03 -10.02 2.21
C PHE A 42 0.76 -10.86 2.14
N ASP A 43 0.11 -10.90 0.97
CA ASP A 43 -0.92 -11.91 0.68
C ASP A 43 -0.23 -13.20 0.24
N SER A 44 -0.29 -14.21 1.09
CA SER A 44 0.15 -15.57 0.77
C SER A 44 -1.04 -16.50 0.56
N ARG A 45 -2.09 -16.06 -0.14
CA ARG A 45 -3.11 -17.00 -0.59
C ARG A 45 -2.44 -18.11 -1.42
N PRO A 46 -2.46 -19.37 -0.94
CA PRO A 46 -1.92 -20.47 -1.70
C PRO A 46 -2.74 -20.60 -2.99
N GLN A 47 -2.08 -20.98 -4.09
CA GLN A 47 -2.80 -21.54 -5.23
C GLN A 47 -3.77 -22.63 -4.73
N PRO A 48 -4.94 -22.84 -5.37
CA PRO A 48 -5.88 -23.87 -4.96
C PRO A 48 -5.16 -25.19 -4.65
N GLY A 49 -5.19 -25.62 -3.38
CA GLY A 49 -4.56 -26.85 -2.87
C GLY A 49 -3.24 -26.70 -2.10
N ALA A 50 -2.58 -25.54 -2.03
CA ALA A 50 -1.37 -25.40 -1.18
C ALA A 50 -1.72 -25.22 0.31
N CYS A 51 -0.98 -25.89 1.19
CA CYS A 51 -1.13 -25.78 2.64
C CYS A 51 -0.05 -24.85 3.20
N CYS A 52 -0.48 -23.78 3.88
CA CYS A 52 0.40 -22.91 4.68
C CYS A 52 0.37 -23.38 6.13
N SER A 53 1.55 -23.48 6.76
CA SER A 53 1.66 -23.76 8.19
C SER A 53 2.54 -22.71 8.86
N LEU A 54 2.05 -22.19 9.98
CA LEU A 54 2.74 -21.24 10.84
C LEU A 54 3.57 -22.00 11.87
N GLY A 55 4.86 -21.68 11.92
CA GLY A 55 5.76 -22.13 12.99
C GLY A 55 6.34 -20.91 13.72
N LYS A 56 6.65 -21.09 15.01
CA LYS A 56 7.54 -20.19 15.75
C LYS A 56 8.93 -20.83 15.79
N ASN A 57 9.98 -20.07 15.49
CA ASN A 57 11.33 -20.53 15.80
C ASN A 57 11.50 -20.50 17.32
N VAL A 58 11.87 -21.64 17.91
CA VAL A 58 12.07 -21.74 19.35
C VAL A 58 13.28 -20.89 19.72
N GLY A 59 13.06 -19.81 20.48
CA GLY A 59 14.10 -18.90 20.96
C GLY A 59 14.24 -17.57 20.22
N THR A 60 13.43 -17.29 19.19
CA THR A 60 13.38 -15.96 18.52
C THR A 60 11.95 -15.43 18.43
N SER A 61 11.78 -14.11 18.29
CA SER A 61 10.49 -13.48 17.99
C SER A 61 10.04 -13.67 16.54
N GLU A 62 10.82 -14.41 15.74
CA GLU A 62 10.61 -14.57 14.30
C GLU A 62 9.50 -15.59 14.02
N LYS A 63 8.54 -15.18 13.18
CA LYS A 63 7.51 -16.07 12.64
C LYS A 63 8.04 -16.71 11.36
N VAL A 64 7.90 -18.03 11.25
CA VAL A 64 8.33 -18.79 10.07
C VAL A 64 7.09 -19.25 9.30
N VAL A 65 6.97 -18.80 8.05
CA VAL A 65 5.93 -19.28 7.13
C VAL A 65 6.50 -20.43 6.33
N ARG A 66 5.88 -21.62 6.46
CA ARG A 66 6.20 -22.78 5.62
C ARG A 66 5.10 -23.00 4.60
N ILE A 67 5.46 -22.91 3.32
CA ILE A 67 4.54 -23.14 2.21
C ILE A 67 4.84 -24.53 1.62
N LYS A 68 3.86 -25.45 1.72
CA LYS A 68 3.93 -26.79 1.12
C LYS A 68 3.06 -26.83 -0.13
N ARG A 69 3.66 -27.18 -1.28
CA ARG A 69 2.90 -27.38 -2.52
C ARG A 69 2.16 -28.73 -2.47
N PRO A 70 0.91 -28.81 -2.96
CA PRO A 70 0.05 -29.97 -2.78
C PRO A 70 0.62 -31.27 -3.37
N ASN A 71 1.30 -31.19 -4.51
CA ASN A 71 1.55 -32.37 -5.34
C ASN A 71 3.03 -32.63 -5.66
N SER A 72 3.93 -32.42 -4.70
CA SER A 72 5.34 -32.73 -4.91
C SER A 72 6.00 -33.31 -3.68
N THR A 73 6.05 -34.64 -3.60
CA THR A 73 6.92 -35.38 -2.68
C THR A 73 8.41 -35.05 -2.88
N ALA A 74 8.79 -34.47 -4.03
CA ALA A 74 10.17 -34.14 -4.39
C ALA A 74 10.62 -32.70 -4.07
N LEU A 75 9.75 -31.81 -3.58
CA LEU A 75 10.11 -30.40 -3.37
C LEU A 75 10.17 -30.09 -1.88
N LYS A 76 11.37 -29.73 -1.41
CA LYS A 76 11.60 -29.27 -0.04
C LYS A 76 10.74 -28.01 0.23
N PRO A 77 10.02 -27.96 1.37
CA PRO A 77 9.30 -26.76 1.78
C PRO A 77 10.23 -25.55 1.79
N ARG A 78 9.73 -24.40 1.33
CA ARG A 78 10.43 -23.13 1.51
C ARG A 78 9.93 -22.48 2.79
N SER A 79 10.88 -22.00 3.59
CA SER A 79 10.61 -21.24 4.81
C SER A 79 10.95 -19.78 4.54
N TYR A 80 10.06 -18.89 4.95
CA TYR A 80 10.29 -17.45 4.91
C TYR A 80 10.30 -16.93 6.33
N VAL A 81 11.30 -16.10 6.64
CA VAL A 81 11.40 -15.36 7.90
C VAL A 81 10.88 -13.96 7.62
N VAL A 82 9.87 -13.54 8.36
CA VAL A 82 9.26 -12.22 8.25
C VAL A 82 9.03 -11.64 9.64
N ASP A 83 8.99 -10.31 9.73
CA ASP A 83 8.79 -9.58 10.99
C ASP A 83 7.43 -9.90 11.62
N ASP A 84 6.40 -10.01 10.77
CA ASP A 84 5.07 -10.42 11.20
C ASP A 84 4.36 -11.24 10.11
N VAL A 85 3.46 -12.11 10.55
CA VAL A 85 2.54 -12.87 9.70
C VAL A 85 1.17 -12.69 10.30
N VAL A 86 0.27 -12.20 9.46
CA VAL A 86 -1.13 -11.98 9.80
C VAL A 86 -1.96 -12.75 8.81
N MET A 87 -2.85 -13.57 9.33
CA MET A 87 -3.77 -14.32 8.48
C MET A 87 -4.96 -13.44 8.12
N MET A 88 -5.45 -13.56 6.89
CA MET A 88 -6.61 -12.82 6.41
C MET A 88 -7.85 -13.02 7.29
N GLU A 89 -8.03 -14.22 7.85
CA GLU A 89 -9.10 -14.53 8.82
C GLU A 89 -8.98 -13.73 10.12
N GLU A 90 -7.76 -13.33 10.54
CA GLU A 90 -7.58 -12.50 11.74
C GLU A 90 -8.03 -11.05 11.49
N ILE A 91 -7.86 -10.55 10.27
CA ILE A 91 -8.27 -9.20 9.87
C ILE A 91 -9.78 -9.18 9.59
N TYR A 92 -10.30 -10.21 8.92
CA TYR A 92 -11.61 -10.17 8.27
C TYR A 92 -12.60 -11.26 8.72
N GLY A 93 -12.17 -12.23 9.52
CA GLY A 93 -13.04 -13.28 10.07
C GLY A 93 -13.86 -12.82 11.29
N SER A 94 -13.62 -11.60 11.77
CA SER A 94 -14.43 -10.94 12.80
C SER A 94 -15.57 -10.15 12.16
N PRO A 95 -16.76 -10.05 12.81
CA PRO A 95 -17.83 -9.14 12.39
C PRO A 95 -17.40 -7.68 12.33
N THR A 96 -16.36 -7.34 13.09
CA THR A 96 -15.68 -6.04 13.06
C THR A 96 -14.23 -6.27 12.61
N PRO A 97 -13.90 -5.98 11.34
CA PRO A 97 -12.53 -6.10 10.86
C PRO A 97 -11.57 -5.25 11.67
N ARG A 98 -10.36 -5.75 11.95
CA ARG A 98 -9.36 -5.04 12.75
C ARG A 98 -7.97 -5.15 12.13
N LEU A 99 -7.20 -4.08 12.27
CA LEU A 99 -5.78 -4.14 11.91
C LEU A 99 -5.00 -4.99 12.93
N PRO A 100 -3.92 -5.63 12.49
CA PRO A 100 -2.93 -6.22 13.38
C PRO A 100 -2.40 -5.17 14.36
N SER A 101 -2.19 -5.57 15.62
CA SER A 101 -1.74 -4.64 16.69
C SER A 101 -0.45 -3.91 16.34
N ALA A 102 0.49 -4.57 15.67
CA ALA A 102 1.72 -3.94 15.21
C ALA A 102 1.47 -2.83 14.18
N LEU A 103 0.53 -3.02 13.25
CA LEU A 103 0.17 -2.01 12.27
C LEU A 103 -0.59 -0.85 12.93
N THR A 104 -1.53 -1.14 13.83
CA THR A 104 -2.24 -0.14 14.64
C THR A 104 -1.26 0.75 15.40
N GLN A 105 -0.34 0.16 16.17
CA GLN A 105 0.67 0.89 16.93
C GLN A 105 1.57 1.72 16.01
N GLY A 106 1.98 1.14 14.87
CA GLY A 106 2.82 1.85 13.89
C GLY A 106 2.15 3.11 13.34
N ILE A 107 0.84 3.07 13.11
CA ILE A 107 0.04 4.21 12.67
C ILE A 107 -0.09 5.25 13.79
N GLU A 108 -0.45 4.82 15.00
CA GLU A 108 -0.57 5.72 16.17
C GLU A 108 0.75 6.45 16.45
N ASP A 109 1.88 5.75 16.39
CA ASP A 109 3.21 6.36 16.51
C ASP A 109 3.42 7.48 15.49
N VAL A 110 3.04 7.27 14.22
CA VAL A 110 3.22 8.25 13.13
C VAL A 110 2.34 9.49 13.38
N VAL A 111 1.12 9.28 13.87
CA VAL A 111 0.20 10.35 14.27
C VAL A 111 0.77 11.17 15.42
N HIS A 112 1.23 10.51 16.49
CA HIS A 112 1.73 11.19 17.68
C HIS A 112 3.09 11.86 17.48
N THR A 113 3.95 11.33 16.62
CA THR A 113 5.29 11.89 16.40
C THR A 113 5.35 12.94 15.30
N GLY A 114 4.32 13.07 14.44
CA GLY A 114 4.43 13.93 13.26
C GLY A 114 5.30 13.36 12.16
N GLY A 115 5.31 12.03 12.03
CA GLY A 115 6.14 11.33 11.05
C GLY A 115 5.44 11.09 9.72
N GLU A 116 6.14 10.39 8.83
CA GLU A 116 5.60 9.90 7.57
C GLU A 116 5.69 8.38 7.49
N ALA A 117 4.65 7.73 6.99
CA ALA A 117 4.69 6.31 6.71
C ALA A 117 4.00 5.97 5.39
N THR A 118 4.50 4.91 4.75
CA THR A 118 3.96 4.39 3.51
C THR A 118 3.57 2.94 3.69
N VAL A 119 2.31 2.63 3.45
CA VAL A 119 1.77 1.28 3.40
C VAL A 119 1.70 0.87 1.94
N VAL A 120 2.42 -0.20 1.60
CA VAL A 120 2.47 -0.72 0.23
C VAL A 120 1.94 -2.15 0.24
N TYR A 121 1.00 -2.44 -0.64
CA TYR A 121 0.60 -3.80 -0.92
C TYR A 121 1.44 -4.37 -2.06
N VAL A 122 2.02 -5.55 -1.84
CA VAL A 122 2.77 -6.29 -2.87
C VAL A 122 2.23 -7.71 -2.96
N GLY A 123 1.45 -7.97 -4.01
CA GLY A 123 0.85 -9.29 -4.29
C GLY A 123 1.17 -9.80 -5.70
N ALA A 124 1.02 -11.11 -5.89
CA ALA A 124 1.19 -11.74 -7.20
C ALA A 124 0.00 -11.43 -8.14
N ARG A 125 0.23 -11.46 -9.46
CA ARG A 125 -0.84 -11.26 -10.46
C ARG A 125 -1.95 -12.31 -10.30
N GLY A 126 -3.21 -11.88 -10.44
CA GLY A 126 -4.36 -12.80 -10.47
C GLY A 126 -4.74 -13.37 -9.10
N THR A 127 -4.08 -12.95 -8.02
CA THR A 127 -4.78 -12.91 -6.74
C THR A 127 -5.74 -11.73 -6.85
N ASP A 128 -7.03 -11.99 -6.94
CA ASP A 128 -8.12 -10.97 -6.92
C ASP A 128 -8.15 -10.15 -5.62
N GLY A 129 -7.06 -10.16 -4.86
CA GLY A 129 -6.87 -9.63 -3.54
C GLY A 129 -6.22 -8.28 -3.46
N GLY A 130 -5.34 -7.85 -4.37
CA GLY A 130 -4.49 -6.69 -4.07
C GLY A 130 -5.25 -5.39 -3.85
N SER A 131 -5.92 -4.92 -4.91
CA SER A 131 -6.80 -3.77 -4.79
C SER A 131 -8.00 -4.03 -3.87
N ALA A 132 -8.49 -5.28 -3.78
CA ALA A 132 -9.56 -5.63 -2.85
C ALA A 132 -9.13 -5.58 -1.37
N HIS A 133 -7.86 -5.84 -1.06
CA HIS A 133 -7.29 -5.74 0.29
C HIS A 133 -6.98 -4.30 0.64
N MET A 134 -6.48 -3.52 -0.31
CA MET A 134 -6.21 -2.10 -0.09
C MET A 134 -7.51 -1.30 0.02
N TRP A 135 -8.40 -1.42 -0.96
CA TRP A 135 -9.62 -0.61 -1.08
C TRP A 135 -10.89 -1.27 -0.55
N GLY A 136 -10.85 -2.55 -0.21
CA GLY A 136 -12.02 -3.33 0.24
C GLY A 136 -12.81 -3.97 -0.89
N SER A 137 -13.95 -4.59 -0.57
CA SER A 137 -14.90 -5.16 -1.54
C SER A 137 -16.25 -4.47 -1.44
N SER A 138 -16.87 -4.21 -2.60
CA SER A 138 -18.26 -3.75 -2.72
C SER A 138 -19.22 -4.86 -3.18
N CYS A 139 -18.73 -6.07 -3.44
CA CYS A 139 -19.54 -7.18 -3.97
C CYS A 139 -20.07 -8.08 -2.82
N GLY A 140 -21.40 -8.19 -2.68
CA GLY A 140 -22.09 -9.09 -1.73
C GLY A 140 -22.93 -8.39 -0.66
N GLU A 141 -23.53 -9.14 0.27
CA GLU A 141 -24.37 -8.66 1.40
C GLU A 141 -23.61 -7.85 2.48
N GLY A 142 -22.46 -7.27 2.16
CA GLY A 142 -21.71 -6.42 3.07
C GLY A 142 -20.53 -5.74 2.41
N GLN A 143 -20.44 -4.42 2.56
CA GLN A 143 -19.26 -3.65 2.17
C GLN A 143 -18.15 -3.96 3.16
N GLN A 144 -17.06 -4.58 2.68
CA GLN A 144 -15.92 -4.93 3.52
C GLN A 144 -14.87 -3.83 3.44
N ALA A 145 -14.51 -3.27 4.60
CA ALA A 145 -13.50 -2.22 4.71
C ALA A 145 -12.13 -2.72 4.22
N GLY A 146 -11.46 -1.92 3.39
CA GLY A 146 -10.08 -2.20 2.99
C GLY A 146 -9.06 -1.83 4.07
N THR A 147 -7.81 -2.23 3.87
CA THR A 147 -6.66 -1.86 4.71
C THR A 147 -6.53 -0.33 4.78
N ILE A 148 -6.74 0.38 3.67
CA ILE A 148 -6.69 1.84 3.63
C ILE A 148 -7.73 2.43 4.61
N GLU A 149 -8.98 1.95 4.52
CA GLU A 149 -10.06 2.43 5.38
C GLU A 149 -9.76 2.18 6.85
N LEU A 150 -9.35 0.96 7.20
CA LEU A 150 -9.02 0.60 8.57
C LEU A 150 -7.85 1.43 9.12
N CYS A 151 -6.80 1.65 8.33
CA CYS A 151 -5.66 2.50 8.70
C CYS A 151 -6.07 3.95 8.92
N CYS A 152 -6.89 4.50 8.02
CA CYS A 152 -7.39 5.87 8.13
C CYS A 152 -8.28 6.04 9.37
N ARG A 153 -9.11 5.06 9.72
CA ARG A 153 -9.94 5.09 10.94
C ARG A 153 -9.09 5.12 12.20
N VAL A 154 -8.08 4.25 12.30
CA VAL A 154 -7.12 4.25 13.42
C VAL A 154 -6.41 5.61 13.51
N ALA A 155 -5.89 6.10 12.39
CA ALA A 155 -5.18 7.38 12.36
C ALA A 155 -6.06 8.56 12.78
N LEU A 156 -7.31 8.61 12.29
CA LEU A 156 -8.25 9.67 12.63
C LEU A 156 -8.65 9.61 14.11
N ALA A 157 -8.94 8.41 14.65
CA ALA A 157 -9.28 8.22 16.05
C ALA A 157 -8.12 8.66 16.98
N ALA A 158 -6.89 8.26 16.65
CA ALA A 158 -5.70 8.70 17.39
C ALA A 158 -5.52 10.22 17.36
N ALA A 159 -5.75 10.84 16.19
CA ALA A 159 -5.62 12.28 16.01
C ALA A 159 -6.72 13.07 16.73
N GLN A 160 -7.96 12.57 16.76
CA GLN A 160 -9.09 13.24 17.42
C GLN A 160 -8.93 13.29 18.95
N ASN A 161 -8.14 12.39 19.52
CA ASN A 161 -7.78 12.44 20.94
C ASN A 161 -6.70 13.51 21.25
N ASP A 162 -6.08 14.12 20.24
CA ASP A 162 -5.10 15.19 20.39
C ASP A 162 -5.76 16.57 20.16
N PRO A 163 -5.87 17.43 21.19
CA PRO A 163 -6.54 18.75 21.06
C PRO A 163 -5.79 19.72 20.13
N SER A 164 -4.54 19.41 19.77
CA SER A 164 -3.77 20.22 18.82
C SER A 164 -4.16 19.95 17.36
N LEU A 165 -4.98 18.92 17.06
CA LEU A 165 -5.43 18.64 15.69
C LEU A 165 -6.19 19.84 15.12
N LYS A 166 -5.66 20.40 14.02
CA LYS A 166 -6.28 21.54 13.30
C LYS A 166 -7.05 21.09 12.08
N ARG A 167 -6.51 20.13 11.33
CA ARG A 167 -7.08 19.70 10.06
C ARG A 167 -6.61 18.30 9.68
N ALA A 168 -7.53 17.48 9.19
CA ALA A 168 -7.21 16.26 8.45
C ALA A 168 -7.69 16.40 6.99
N THR A 169 -6.87 15.98 6.04
CA THR A 169 -7.21 15.99 4.62
C THR A 169 -6.76 14.72 3.91
N MET A 170 -7.53 14.29 2.92
CA MET A 170 -7.14 13.22 2.00
C MET A 170 -6.91 13.76 0.59
N LYS A 171 -5.99 13.12 -0.11
CA LYS A 171 -5.77 13.25 -1.55
C LYS A 171 -5.68 11.85 -2.15
N ALA A 172 -6.21 11.65 -3.35
CA ALA A 172 -6.09 10.39 -4.06
C ALA A 172 -5.67 10.65 -5.50
N VAL A 173 -4.60 9.99 -5.93
CA VAL A 173 -4.06 10.13 -7.29
C VAL A 173 -3.93 8.75 -7.88
N LYS A 174 -4.23 8.61 -9.18
CA LYS A 174 -3.81 7.45 -9.95
C LYS A 174 -2.80 7.84 -11.02
N ALA A 175 -1.86 6.95 -11.29
CA ALA A 175 -0.81 7.11 -12.28
C ALA A 175 -0.93 6.01 -13.33
N GLY A 176 -1.12 6.40 -14.59
CA GLY A 176 -1.25 5.47 -15.71
C GLY A 176 0.03 4.66 -15.91
N VAL A 177 -0.10 3.34 -16.06
CA VAL A 177 1.05 2.44 -16.24
C VAL A 177 1.70 2.64 -17.61
N LEU A 178 0.90 2.98 -18.63
CA LEU A 178 1.37 3.16 -20.00
C LEU A 178 1.72 4.61 -20.31
N THR A 179 0.99 5.54 -19.70
CA THR A 179 1.09 6.97 -20.03
C THR A 179 1.96 7.75 -19.07
N GLU A 180 2.16 7.24 -17.85
CA GLU A 180 2.78 7.95 -16.72
C GLU A 180 2.08 9.27 -16.36
N LEU A 181 0.88 9.52 -16.92
CA LEU A 181 0.06 10.67 -16.57
C LEU A 181 -0.66 10.42 -15.24
N LEU A 182 -1.00 11.52 -14.57
CA LEU A 182 -1.68 11.51 -13.28
C LEU A 182 -3.13 11.95 -13.42
N ALA A 183 -4.00 11.44 -12.55
CA ALA A 183 -5.37 11.93 -12.38
C ALA A 183 -5.67 12.14 -10.90
N ASP A 184 -6.41 13.20 -10.56
CA ASP A 184 -6.98 13.39 -9.23
C ASP A 184 -8.24 12.53 -9.09
N CYS A 185 -8.13 11.41 -8.38
CA CYS A 185 -9.20 10.45 -8.21
C CYS A 185 -10.34 10.95 -7.31
N LEU A 186 -10.21 12.12 -6.67
CA LEU A 186 -11.33 12.73 -5.96
C LEU A 186 -12.23 13.55 -6.89
N VAL A 187 -11.74 13.89 -8.09
CA VAL A 187 -12.43 14.73 -9.06
C VAL A 187 -12.83 13.96 -10.32
N SER A 188 -11.90 13.20 -10.90
CA SER A 188 -12.08 12.57 -12.22
C SER A 188 -11.29 11.26 -12.36
N PRO A 189 -11.81 10.28 -13.11
CA PRO A 189 -11.01 9.14 -13.56
C PRO A 189 -10.05 9.50 -14.70
N ASP A 190 -10.20 10.63 -15.38
CA ASP A 190 -9.40 10.98 -16.56
C ASP A 190 -8.06 11.61 -16.20
N PHE A 191 -7.03 11.33 -17.01
CA PHE A 191 -5.69 11.86 -16.78
C PHE A 191 -5.59 13.33 -17.14
N ASP A 192 -4.98 14.08 -16.24
CA ASP A 192 -4.75 15.51 -16.38
C ASP A 192 -3.26 15.80 -16.70
N PRO A 193 -2.94 16.31 -17.90
CA PRO A 193 -1.56 16.65 -18.28
C PRO A 193 -0.99 17.86 -17.49
N SER A 194 -1.82 18.56 -16.72
CA SER A 194 -1.40 19.62 -15.79
C SER A 194 -0.75 19.05 -14.53
N LEU A 195 -1.13 17.82 -14.13
CA LEU A 195 -0.56 17.12 -12.98
C LEU A 195 0.76 16.46 -13.36
N ARG A 196 1.86 16.89 -12.74
CA ARG A 196 3.21 16.41 -13.09
C ARG A 196 4.04 16.11 -11.86
N VAL A 197 4.80 15.03 -11.90
CA VAL A 197 5.85 14.80 -10.91
C VAL A 197 7.02 15.73 -11.23
N ARG A 198 7.45 16.52 -10.23
CA ARG A 198 8.65 17.35 -10.31
C ARG A 198 9.58 17.05 -9.15
N ASP A 199 10.88 17.14 -9.45
CA ASP A 199 11.91 17.26 -8.44
C ASP A 199 11.75 18.62 -7.74
N ARG A 200 11.59 18.59 -6.42
CA ARG A 200 11.48 19.77 -5.55
C ARG A 200 12.84 20.18 -4.98
N GLY A 201 13.89 19.43 -5.28
CA GLY A 201 15.26 19.69 -4.86
C GLY A 201 15.82 18.59 -3.97
N PRO A 202 17.13 18.68 -3.66
CA PRO A 202 17.90 17.59 -3.06
C PRO A 202 17.44 17.17 -1.65
N PHE A 203 16.64 17.98 -0.97
CA PHE A 203 16.14 17.72 0.39
C PHE A 203 14.62 17.52 0.46
N GLU A 204 13.89 17.85 -0.61
CA GLU A 204 12.43 17.74 -0.67
C GLU A 204 11.97 16.54 -1.50
N GLY A 205 12.85 16.02 -2.36
CA GLY A 205 12.55 14.86 -3.20
C GLY A 205 11.55 15.18 -4.31
N PHE A 206 10.67 14.23 -4.62
CA PHE A 206 9.69 14.38 -5.68
C PHE A 206 8.33 14.79 -5.12
N GLY A 207 7.67 15.74 -5.78
CA GLY A 207 6.32 16.15 -5.47
C GLY A 207 5.45 16.23 -6.71
N ILE A 208 4.13 16.15 -6.52
CA ILE A 208 3.17 16.43 -7.59
C ILE A 208 2.99 17.95 -7.67
N GLU A 209 3.16 18.50 -8.86
CA GLU A 209 2.81 19.87 -9.24
C GLU A 209 1.42 19.86 -9.89
N GLY A 210 0.63 20.90 -9.61
CA GLY A 210 -0.74 21.05 -10.07
C GLY A 210 -1.76 21.02 -8.92
N ASP A 211 -3.01 21.33 -9.25
CA ASP A 211 -4.08 21.52 -8.26
C ASP A 211 -4.74 20.19 -7.91
N LEU A 212 -4.10 19.43 -7.00
CA LEU A 212 -4.75 18.30 -6.34
C LEU A 212 -5.70 18.81 -5.26
N VAL A 213 -6.99 18.53 -5.40
CA VAL A 213 -8.04 18.98 -4.49
C VAL A 213 -7.97 18.17 -3.20
N PRO A 214 -7.56 18.77 -2.06
CA PRO A 214 -7.62 18.07 -0.79
C PRO A 214 -9.06 18.05 -0.27
N GLU A 215 -9.54 16.88 0.12
CA GLU A 215 -10.81 16.76 0.81
C GLU A 215 -10.62 16.74 2.32
N ARG A 216 -11.45 17.50 3.04
CA ARG A 216 -11.40 17.58 4.50
C ARG A 216 -12.01 16.32 5.11
N ILE A 217 -11.33 15.76 6.09
CA ILE A 217 -11.80 14.63 6.89
C ILE A 217 -12.06 15.11 8.32
N ALA A 218 -13.27 14.92 8.82
CA ALA A 218 -13.66 15.19 10.19
C ALA A 218 -14.26 13.96 10.89
N SER A 219 -14.75 12.99 10.12
CA SER A 219 -15.43 11.80 10.64
C SER A 219 -15.07 10.52 9.88
N GLU A 220 -15.42 9.37 10.45
CA GLU A 220 -15.32 8.09 9.74
C GLU A 220 -16.25 8.01 8.52
N ALA A 221 -17.38 8.75 8.53
CA ALA A 221 -18.28 8.81 7.38
C ALA A 221 -17.58 9.50 6.19
N ASP A 222 -16.82 10.56 6.45
CA ASP A 222 -16.04 11.27 5.43
C ASP A 222 -14.98 10.34 4.83
N ILE A 223 -14.28 9.55 5.67
CA ILE A 223 -13.34 8.53 5.19
C ILE A 223 -14.04 7.59 4.21
N LYS A 224 -15.20 7.06 4.59
CA LYS A 224 -15.95 6.11 3.76
C LYS A 224 -16.38 6.73 2.44
N GLU A 225 -16.89 7.96 2.46
CA GLU A 225 -17.34 8.66 1.26
C GLU A 225 -16.17 8.91 0.29
N VAL A 226 -15.09 9.52 0.81
CA VAL A 226 -13.89 9.86 0.03
C VAL A 226 -13.26 8.61 -0.57
N LEU A 227 -13.13 7.52 0.22
CA LEU A 227 -12.58 6.26 -0.28
C LEU A 227 -13.48 5.60 -1.32
N SER A 228 -14.80 5.68 -1.17
CA SER A 228 -15.73 5.14 -2.15
C SER A 228 -15.60 5.85 -3.50
N ARG A 229 -15.54 7.19 -3.49
CA ARG A 229 -15.35 8.01 -4.70
C ARG A 229 -13.98 7.77 -5.33
N ALA A 230 -12.91 7.84 -4.53
CA ALA A 230 -11.55 7.57 -4.99
C ALA A 230 -11.44 6.18 -5.64
N ARG A 231 -11.99 5.15 -4.99
CA ARG A 231 -11.98 3.78 -5.49
C ARG A 231 -12.69 3.67 -6.84
N ALA A 232 -13.88 4.26 -6.98
CA ALA A 232 -14.62 4.21 -8.24
C ALA A 232 -13.77 4.78 -9.39
N ASN A 233 -13.16 5.95 -9.18
CA ASN A 233 -12.32 6.62 -10.17
C ASN A 233 -10.99 5.89 -10.42
N VAL A 234 -10.42 5.21 -9.42
CA VAL A 234 -9.22 4.35 -9.57
C VAL A 234 -9.51 3.12 -10.43
N GLN A 235 -10.70 2.51 -10.26
CA GLN A 235 -11.09 1.29 -10.97
C GLN A 235 -11.53 1.55 -12.41
N GLU A 236 -11.95 2.77 -12.72
CA GLU A 236 -12.29 3.19 -14.07
C GLU A 236 -11.02 3.42 -14.93
N ALA A 237 -11.06 2.98 -16.19
CA ALA A 237 -9.99 3.25 -17.15
C ALA A 237 -9.87 4.77 -17.36
N GLY A 238 -8.66 5.32 -17.24
CA GLY A 238 -8.48 6.76 -17.42
C GLY A 238 -8.36 7.10 -18.91
N ILE A 239 -9.03 8.17 -19.34
CA ILE A 239 -8.93 8.68 -20.71
C ILE A 239 -7.90 9.83 -20.75
N PHE A 240 -7.18 9.95 -21.85
CA PHE A 240 -6.27 11.05 -22.14
C PHE A 240 -6.28 11.43 -23.63
N VAL A 241 -5.84 12.65 -23.94
CA VAL A 241 -5.75 13.13 -25.32
C VAL A 241 -4.30 13.01 -25.83
N SER A 242 -4.11 12.29 -26.94
CA SER A 242 -2.82 12.10 -27.60
C SER A 242 -2.96 12.31 -29.10
N GLY A 243 -2.35 13.36 -29.65
CA GLY A 243 -2.38 13.62 -31.09
C GLY A 243 -3.78 13.86 -31.65
N GLY A 244 -4.66 14.50 -30.88
CA GLY A 244 -6.05 14.79 -31.27
C GLY A 244 -7.05 13.65 -31.09
N ALA A 245 -6.59 12.44 -30.72
CA ALA A 245 -7.46 11.30 -30.41
C ALA A 245 -7.54 11.06 -28.89
N ARG A 246 -8.70 10.60 -28.43
CA ARG A 246 -8.89 10.08 -27.07
C ARG A 246 -8.35 8.65 -27.01
N LYS A 247 -7.51 8.37 -26.02
CA LYS A 247 -6.94 7.06 -25.73
C LYS A 247 -7.26 6.70 -24.28
N GLU A 248 -7.31 5.41 -24.01
CA GLU A 248 -7.56 4.86 -22.68
C GLU A 248 -6.30 4.20 -22.13
N ASP A 249 -6.07 4.38 -20.83
CA ASP A 249 -5.14 3.56 -20.04
C ASP A 249 -5.97 2.84 -18.96
N ALA A 250 -6.23 1.56 -19.20
CA ALA A 250 -7.04 0.71 -18.34
C ALA A 250 -6.32 0.30 -17.05
N ARG A 251 -5.03 0.63 -16.90
CA ARG A 251 -4.22 0.22 -15.76
C ARG A 251 -3.56 1.41 -15.11
N ALA A 252 -3.76 1.55 -13.81
CA ALA A 252 -3.12 2.59 -13.03
C ALA A 252 -2.62 2.06 -11.69
N HIS A 253 -1.53 2.66 -11.22
CA HIS A 253 -1.20 2.66 -9.80
C HIS A 253 -2.07 3.68 -9.09
N ALA A 254 -2.35 3.50 -7.81
CA ALA A 254 -3.05 4.49 -7.01
C ALA A 254 -2.27 4.83 -5.74
N LEU A 255 -2.21 6.12 -5.43
CA LEU A 255 -1.62 6.68 -4.23
C LEU A 255 -2.70 7.48 -3.49
N LEU A 256 -3.06 7.02 -2.30
CA LEU A 256 -3.87 7.79 -1.38
C LEU A 256 -2.99 8.36 -0.28
N THR A 257 -3.18 9.63 0.06
CA THR A 257 -2.45 10.29 1.15
C THR A 257 -3.43 10.89 2.14
N LEU A 258 -3.36 10.45 3.40
CA LEU A 258 -3.99 11.12 4.53
C LEU A 258 -2.95 12.03 5.19
N THR A 259 -3.28 13.30 5.35
CA THR A 259 -2.45 14.31 6.03
C THR A 259 -3.18 14.82 7.26
N LEU A 260 -2.50 14.81 8.40
CA LEU A 260 -2.98 15.31 9.68
C LEU A 260 -2.10 16.48 10.10
N LEU A 261 -2.69 17.66 10.28
CA LEU A 261 -2.01 18.88 10.70
C LEU A 261 -2.38 19.19 12.15
N PHE A 262 -1.37 19.26 13.00
CA PHE A 262 -1.44 19.63 14.41
C PHE A 262 -0.83 21.02 14.61
N GLY A 263 -1.32 21.77 15.59
CA GLY A 263 -0.80 23.09 15.93
C GLY A 263 -0.98 23.42 17.41
N ASP A 264 0.08 23.92 18.03
CA ASP A 264 0.14 24.21 19.47
C ASP A 264 -0.42 25.59 19.86
N GLY A 265 -0.88 26.38 18.88
CA GLY A 265 -1.38 27.74 19.10
C GLY A 265 -0.28 28.80 19.24
N LEU A 266 0.98 28.39 19.33
CA LEU A 266 2.16 29.28 19.34
C LEU A 266 2.78 29.45 17.94
N GLY A 267 2.13 28.87 16.92
CA GLY A 267 2.58 28.89 15.53
C GLY A 267 3.45 27.70 15.13
N ASN A 268 3.74 26.77 16.05
CA ASN A 268 4.42 25.54 15.68
C ASN A 268 3.40 24.55 15.09
N HIS A 269 3.80 23.92 14.00
CA HIS A 269 3.01 22.94 13.30
C HIS A 269 3.73 21.61 13.22
N ARG A 270 2.99 20.54 13.48
CA ARG A 270 3.43 19.16 13.27
C ARG A 270 2.52 18.52 12.23
N ILE A 271 3.09 17.80 11.27
CA ILE A 271 2.35 17.17 10.19
C ILE A 271 2.62 15.68 10.20
N SER A 272 1.58 14.85 10.26
CA SER A 272 1.71 13.42 10.01
C SER A 272 1.16 13.08 8.62
N ARG A 273 1.88 12.24 7.88
CA ARG A 273 1.43 11.76 6.56
C ARG A 273 1.40 10.24 6.50
N LEU A 274 0.30 9.72 5.99
CA LEU A 274 0.12 8.30 5.71
C LEU A 274 -0.16 8.13 4.22
N HIS A 275 0.75 7.44 3.54
CA HIS A 275 0.67 7.14 2.13
C HIS A 275 0.26 5.69 1.93
N PHE A 276 -0.70 5.45 1.05
CA PHE A 276 -1.19 4.12 0.72
C PHE A 276 -1.00 3.90 -0.77
N LEU A 277 -0.11 2.99 -1.12
CA LEU A 277 0.26 2.72 -2.49
C LEU A 277 -0.32 1.36 -2.94
N ASP A 278 -1.28 1.44 -3.86
CA ASP A 278 -1.81 0.28 -4.58
C ASP A 278 -1.11 0.19 -5.94
N LEU A 279 -0.32 -0.86 -6.12
CA LEU A 279 0.45 -1.06 -7.33
C LEU A 279 -0.32 -1.92 -8.33
N ALA A 280 -0.40 -1.47 -9.58
CA ALA A 280 -0.86 -2.31 -10.67
C ALA A 280 -0.05 -3.61 -10.71
N GLY A 281 -0.74 -4.76 -10.77
CA GLY A 281 -0.11 -6.08 -10.63
C GLY A 281 1.08 -6.30 -11.57
N ALA A 282 2.18 -6.86 -11.03
CA ALA A 282 3.39 -7.14 -11.78
C ALA A 282 3.13 -8.19 -12.88
N GLU A 283 3.25 -7.81 -14.14
CA GLU A 283 3.16 -8.76 -15.25
C GLU A 283 4.44 -9.58 -15.37
N HIS A 284 4.30 -10.87 -15.71
CA HIS A 284 5.35 -11.51 -16.50
C HIS A 284 5.24 -10.91 -17.89
N GLY A 285 6.22 -10.09 -18.28
CA GLY A 285 6.33 -9.60 -19.65
C GLY A 285 6.06 -10.75 -20.61
N GLY A 286 5.09 -10.56 -21.50
CA GLY A 286 4.52 -11.62 -22.32
C GLY A 286 5.60 -12.55 -22.86
N GLY A 287 5.60 -13.80 -22.40
CA GLY A 287 6.26 -14.87 -23.10
C GLY A 287 5.57 -14.96 -24.46
N GLY A 288 6.14 -14.31 -25.47
CA GLY A 288 5.61 -14.28 -26.81
C GLY A 288 5.32 -15.71 -27.25
N LYS A 289 4.04 -16.04 -27.42
CA LYS A 289 3.68 -17.19 -28.23
C LYS A 289 4.18 -16.87 -29.63
N LYS A 290 5.38 -17.34 -29.98
CA LYS A 290 5.74 -17.56 -31.38
C LYS A 290 4.63 -18.45 -31.93
N LYS A 291 3.74 -17.87 -32.73
CA LYS A 291 2.84 -18.63 -33.60
C LYS A 291 3.74 -19.54 -34.44
N ARG A 292 3.57 -20.85 -34.28
CA ARG A 292 4.03 -21.85 -35.23
C ARG A 292 2.92 -22.04 -36.26
#